data_AF-A0A968TTN6-F1
#
_entry.id   AF-A0A968TTN6-F1
#
_cell.length_a   1.000
_cell.length_b   1.000
_cell.length_c   1.000
_cell.angle_alpha   90.00
_cell.angle_beta   90.00
_cell.angle_gamma   90.00
#
_symmetry.space_group_name_H-M   'P 1'
#
loop_
_entity.id
_entity.type
_entity.pdbx_description
1 polymer ?
#
loop_
_entity_poly.entity_id
_entity_poly.type
_entity_poly.pdbx_seq_one_letter_code
_entity_poly.pdbx_strand_id
1 'polypeptide(L)' 'MRAISVHVLDEDYQRFKSLAVVERRPIAELIREAMSAYLEGLRRSGRSVLAISPHTSGRMLEGWDRSELFDEMLER' A
#
# COMPACT_ATOMS: atom_id res chain seq x y z
N MET A 1 0.02 10.23 -20.96
CA MET A 1 -0.45 10.54 -19.58
C MET A 1 -1.97 10.62 -19.59
N ARG A 2 -2.66 10.15 -18.54
CA ARG A 2 -4.12 10.33 -18.39
C ARG A 2 -4.40 11.54 -17.51
N ALA A 3 -5.33 12.39 -17.93
CA ALA A 3 -5.81 13.50 -17.11
C ALA A 3 -6.75 12.97 -16.01
N ILE A 4 -6.62 13.53 -14.81
CA ILE A 4 -7.54 13.30 -13.70
C ILE A 4 -8.07 14.65 -13.22
N SER A 5 -9.33 14.69 -12.84
CA SER A 5 -9.94 15.86 -12.18
C SER A 5 -9.98 15.59 -10.68
N VAL A 6 -9.54 16.57 -9.90
CA VAL A 6 -9.55 16.50 -8.44
C VAL A 6 -10.29 17.71 -7.92
N HIS A 7 -11.26 17.47 -7.04
CA HIS A 7 -11.96 18.54 -6.33
C HIS A 7 -11.20 18.86 -5.04
N VAL A 8 -10.89 20.13 -4.85
CA VAL A 8 -10.17 20.64 -3.67
C VAL A 8 -10.94 21.82 -3.11
N LEU A 9 -10.71 22.14 -1.83
CA LEU A 9 -11.21 23.37 -1.24
C LEU A 9 -10.55 24.58 -1.93
N ASP A 10 -11.30 25.67 -2.08
CA ASP A 10 -10.78 26.86 -2.76
C ASP A 10 -9.55 27.43 -2.05
N GLU A 11 -9.53 27.40 -0.71
CA GLU A 11 -8.38 27.84 0.08
C GLU A 11 -7.08 27.08 -0.26
N ASP A 12 -7.17 25.76 -0.46
CA ASP A 12 -6.03 24.93 -0.81
C ASP A 12 -5.57 25.18 -2.24
N TYR A 13 -6.52 25.40 -3.15
CA TYR A 13 -6.20 25.78 -4.51
C TYR A 13 -5.47 27.14 -4.57
N GLN A 14 -5.90 28.13 -3.79
CA GLN A 14 -5.20 29.42 -3.72
C GLN A 14 -3.79 29.28 -3.14
N ARG A 15 -3.60 28.42 -2.12
CA ARG A 15 -2.26 28.10 -1.60
C ARG A 15 -1.36 27.50 -2.67
N PHE A 16 -1.83 26.48 -3.40
CA PHE A 16 -1.08 25.89 -4.51
C PHE A 16 -0.74 26.90 -5.60
N LYS A 17 -1.70 27.78 -5.94
CA LYS A 17 -1.49 28.84 -6.93
C LYS A 17 -0.41 29.82 -6.48
N SER A 18 -0.41 30.21 -5.20
CA SER A 18 0.61 31.12 -4.65
C SER A 18 2.00 30.49 -4.70
N LEU A 19 2.13 29.20 -4.34
CA LEU A 19 3.40 28.46 -4.40
C LEU A 19 3.89 28.31 -5.84
N ALA A 20 3.00 28.01 -6.79
CA ALA A 20 3.34 27.91 -8.20
C ALA A 20 3.95 29.20 -8.78
N VAL A 21 3.44 30.35 -8.35
CA VAL A 21 3.99 31.66 -8.73
C VAL A 21 5.39 31.86 -8.16
N VAL A 22 5.59 31.54 -6.88
CA VAL A 22 6.89 31.68 -6.20
C VAL A 22 7.95 30.77 -6.82
N GLU A 23 7.61 29.51 -7.07
CA GLU A 23 8.53 28.52 -7.63
C GLU A 23 8.68 28.60 -9.15
N ARG A 24 7.87 29.42 -9.82
CA ARG A 24 7.78 29.50 -11.30
C ARG A 24 7.53 28.13 -11.95
N ARG A 25 6.72 27.30 -11.30
CA ARG A 25 6.37 25.95 -11.74
C ARG A 25 4.88 25.82 -12.03
N PRO A 26 4.46 24.95 -12.96
CA PRO A 26 3.05 24.66 -13.16
C PRO A 26 2.39 24.07 -11.90
N ILE A 27 1.18 24.52 -11.56
CA ILE A 27 0.40 23.98 -10.42
C ILE A 27 0.27 22.45 -10.50
N ALA A 28 0.08 21.91 -11.70
CA ALA A 28 -0.05 20.47 -11.93
C ALA A 28 1.21 19.67 -11.52
N GLU A 29 2.39 20.27 -11.57
CA GLU A 29 3.63 19.62 -11.10
C GLU A 29 3.68 19.58 -9.57
N LEU A 30 3.33 20.68 -8.91
CA LEU A 30 3.26 20.74 -7.44
C LEU A 30 2.26 19.72 -6.88
N ILE A 31 1.07 19.62 -7.50
CA ILE A 31 0.07 18.63 -7.13
C ILE A 31 0.61 17.21 -7.33
N ARG A 32 1.32 16.96 -8.45
CA ARG A 32 1.91 15.65 -8.73
C ARG A 32 2.98 15.27 -7.71
N GLU A 33 3.80 16.22 -7.30
CA GLU A 33 4.83 16.04 -6.28
C GLU A 33 4.20 15.72 -4.93
N ALA A 34 3.20 16.50 -4.51
CA ALA A 34 2.46 16.26 -3.28
C ALA A 34 1.79 14.88 -3.26
N MET A 35 1.16 14.48 -4.37
CA MET A 35 0.56 13.14 -4.51
C MET A 35 1.61 12.03 -4.45
N SER A 36 2.77 12.23 -5.04
CA SER A 36 3.88 11.26 -4.99
C SER A 36 4.37 11.07 -3.55
N ALA A 37 4.59 12.18 -2.83
CA ALA A 37 5.00 12.16 -1.43
C ALA A 37 3.97 11.47 -0.53
N TYR A 38 2.69 11.76 -0.74
CA TYR A 38 1.59 11.09 -0.02
C TYR A 38 1.60 9.57 -0.24
N LEU A 39 1.69 9.14 -1.50
CA LEU A 39 1.70 7.71 -1.85
C LEU A 39 2.93 6.99 -1.30
N GLU A 40 4.09 7.64 -1.29
CA GLU A 40 5.30 7.09 -0.69
C GLU A 40 5.15 6.92 0.82
N GLY A 41 4.59 7.92 1.51
CA GLY A 41 4.25 7.82 2.93
C GLY A 41 3.26 6.69 3.21
N LEU A 42 2.23 6.56 2.38
CA LEU A 42 1.24 5.49 2.51
C LEU A 42 1.88 4.10 2.33
N ARG A 43 2.76 3.93 1.33
CA ARG A 43 3.48 2.67 1.09
C ARG A 43 4.36 2.27 2.26
N ARG A 44 5.02 3.23 2.92
CA ARG A 44 5.84 2.95 4.12
C ARG A 44 5.00 2.52 5.32
N SER A 45 3.71 2.87 5.36
CA SER A 45 2.80 2.49 6.45
C SER A 45 2.21 1.07 6.30
N GLY A 46 2.36 0.44 5.13
CA GLY A 46 1.94 -0.94 4.93
C GLY A 46 2.84 -1.91 5.69
N ARG A 47 2.35 -2.52 6.77
CA ARG A 47 3.03 -3.69 7.36
C ARG A 47 3.12 -4.76 6.27
N SER A 48 4.33 -5.28 6.02
CA SER A 48 4.52 -6.42 5.14
C SER A 48 3.56 -7.53 5.55
N VAL A 49 2.92 -8.21 4.58
CA VAL A 49 2.11 -9.40 4.86
C VAL A 49 2.93 -10.46 5.59
N LEU A 50 4.24 -10.51 5.34
CA LEU A 50 5.19 -11.38 6.04
C LEU A 50 5.47 -10.96 7.50
N ALA A 51 5.13 -9.71 7.86
CA ALA A 51 5.25 -9.18 9.21
C ALA A 51 3.93 -9.26 10.00
N ILE A 52 2.87 -9.80 9.41
CA ILE A 52 1.63 -10.12 10.10
C ILE A 52 1.83 -11.48 10.78
N SER A 53 1.81 -11.52 12.11
CA SER A 53 1.81 -12.79 12.83
C SER A 53 0.61 -13.61 12.39
N PRO A 54 0.79 -14.87 11.97
CA PRO A 54 -0.32 -15.72 11.57
C PRO A 54 -1.28 -15.84 12.75
N HIS A 55 -2.55 -15.54 12.49
CA HIS A 55 -3.59 -15.76 13.48
C HIS A 55 -3.90 -17.26 13.54
N THR A 56 -3.85 -17.84 14.73
CA THR A 56 -4.22 -19.25 14.97
C THR A 56 -5.75 -19.39 14.97
N SER A 57 -6.40 -19.06 13.85
CA SER A 57 -7.82 -19.36 13.64
C SER A 57 -7.95 -20.82 13.18
N GLY A 58 -7.73 -21.76 14.10
CA GLY A 58 -7.84 -23.18 13.84
C GLY A 58 -6.97 -24.02 14.76
N ARG A 59 -7.31 -25.32 14.87
CA ARG A 59 -6.42 -26.31 15.50
C ARG A 59 -5.20 -26.45 14.62
N MET A 60 -4.02 -26.24 15.18
CA MET A 60 -2.76 -26.54 14.50
C MET A 60 -2.79 -28.03 14.18
N LEU A 61 -2.81 -28.39 12.88
CA LEU A 61 -2.66 -29.78 12.48
C LEU A 61 -1.29 -30.20 12.98
N GLU A 62 -1.24 -31.19 13.86
CA GLU A 62 0.01 -31.79 14.32
C GLU A 62 0.82 -32.15 13.07
N GLY A 63 2.10 -31.76 13.05
CA GLY A 63 2.96 -32.05 11.92
C GLY A 63 3.05 -33.55 11.78
N TRP A 64 2.64 -34.09 10.64
CA TRP A 64 2.70 -35.52 10.40
C TRP A 64 4.16 -35.95 10.48
N ASP A 65 4.42 -37.00 11.25
CA ASP A 65 5.72 -37.63 11.19
C ASP A 65 5.85 -38.28 9.79
N ARG A 66 7.06 -38.30 9.26
CA ARG A 66 7.31 -38.75 7.88
C ARG A 66 6.82 -40.18 7.66
N SER A 67 6.80 -40.99 8.72
CA SER A 67 6.24 -42.35 8.73
C SER A 67 4.73 -42.38 8.45
N GLU A 68 3.96 -41.45 9.04
CA GLU A 68 2.50 -41.39 8.89
C GLU A 68 2.11 -41.02 7.45
N LEU A 69 2.94 -40.21 6.78
CA LEU A 69 2.74 -39.84 5.38
C LEU A 69 2.92 -41.04 4.42
N PHE A 70 3.82 -41.96 4.74
CA PHE A 70 4.09 -43.14 3.90
C PHE A 70 2.98 -44.19 4.03
N ASP A 71 2.43 -44.37 5.24
CA ASP A 71 1.34 -45.31 5.47
C ASP A 71 0.07 -44.90 4.71
N GLU A 72 -0.30 -43.63 4.71
CA GLU A 72 -1.50 -43.15 3.99
C GLU A 72 -1.34 -43.17 2.46
N MET A 73 -0.10 -43.07 1.94
CA MET A 73 0.18 -43.24 0.51
C MET A 73 0.10 -44.70 0.04
N LEU A 74 0.28 -45.66 0.95
CA LEU A 74 0.25 -47.09 0.65
C LEU A 74 -1.13 -47.73 0.86
N GLU A 75 -2.01 -47.11 1.65
CA GLU A 75 -3.39 -47.58 1.91
C GLU A 75 -4.43 -47.13 0.86
N ARG A 76 -4.00 -46.64 -0.32
CA ARG A 76 -4.89 -46.31 -1.45
C ARG A 76 -5.02 -47.42 -2.49
#